data_AF-A0A9D9DIM7-F1
#
_entry.id   AF-A0A9D9DIM7-F1
#
_cell.length_a   1.000
_cell.length_b   1.000
_cell.length_c   1.000
_cell.angle_alpha   90.00
_cell.angle_beta   90.00
_cell.angle_gamma   90.00
#
_symmetry.space_group_name_H-M   'P 1'
#
loop_
_entity.id
_entity.type
_entity.pdbx_description
1 polymer ?
#
loop_
_entity_poly.entity_id
_entity_poly.type
_entity_poly.pdbx_seq_one_letter_code
_entity_poly.pdbx_strand_id
1 'polypeptide(L)'
;MEKMIVKRDGSVEKFDESKIFKALKKAFIAANITFNDNEINELVSDIVKVTNGDTVSVEEIQDLVEKELMDKHYYEVAKLYIIYREKRNELRQYRMALNNLVPSYNLNKTLKDIQREFNNPVYSLDKLYRKYESHFIYKMSEEEKLHTLINSSLELISFEAPLWSEIGARLYLVNFYKELKDNLKKYNLNDFESRINLYINKFHYDKDLLNNYTKEELKSFEKLINRTKDKLIPYNLLHRILINYLVKLGEIDYIESFQEFYLLIAMVLAKNEENKLSKVSEYYEALSKQTLSLDNPLILPILKNL
;
A
#
# COMPACT_ATOMS: atom_id res chain seq x y z
N MET A 1 -22.77 -30.30 -6.35
CA MET A 1 -21.59 -29.54 -6.84
C MET A 1 -21.30 -28.44 -5.83
N GLU A 2 -20.03 -28.03 -5.68
CA GLU A 2 -19.72 -26.87 -4.81
C GLU A 2 -20.25 -25.60 -5.48
N LYS A 3 -21.01 -24.79 -4.73
CA LYS A 3 -21.58 -23.54 -5.23
C LYS A 3 -20.49 -22.49 -5.40
N MET A 4 -20.53 -21.77 -6.52
CA MET A 4 -19.55 -20.74 -6.88
C MET A 4 -20.21 -19.35 -6.89
N ILE A 5 -19.42 -18.32 -6.61
CA ILE A 5 -19.86 -16.93 -6.64
C ILE A 5 -19.04 -16.12 -7.64
N VAL A 6 -19.73 -15.37 -8.50
CA VAL A 6 -19.13 -14.44 -9.49
C VAL A 6 -19.02 -13.06 -8.85
N LYS A 7 -17.80 -12.59 -8.66
CA LYS A 7 -17.50 -11.25 -8.18
C LYS A 7 -17.73 -10.21 -9.27
N ARG A 8 -17.82 -8.95 -8.84
CA ARG A 8 -17.99 -7.81 -9.76
C ARG A 8 -16.81 -7.56 -10.71
N ASP A 9 -15.64 -8.09 -10.40
CA ASP A 9 -14.48 -8.07 -11.30
C ASP A 9 -14.48 -9.25 -12.30
N GLY A 10 -15.55 -10.05 -12.33
CA GLY A 10 -15.68 -11.24 -13.16
C GLY A 10 -14.99 -12.48 -12.59
N SER A 11 -14.24 -12.37 -11.48
CA SER A 11 -13.57 -13.52 -10.87
C SER A 11 -14.57 -14.45 -10.19
N VAL A 12 -14.28 -15.75 -10.24
CA VAL A 12 -15.12 -16.80 -9.65
C VAL A 12 -14.42 -17.35 -8.41
N GLU A 13 -15.10 -17.37 -7.27
CA GLU A 13 -14.60 -17.98 -6.03
C GLU A 13 -15.61 -18.97 -5.46
N LYS A 14 -15.18 -19.81 -4.50
CA LYS A 14 -16.10 -20.66 -3.76
C LYS A 14 -17.09 -19.80 -2.96
N PHE A 15 -18.36 -20.16 -3.00
CA PHE A 15 -19.39 -19.51 -2.20
C PHE A 15 -19.12 -19.73 -0.71
N ASP A 16 -19.18 -18.67 0.08
CA ASP A 16 -18.89 -18.66 1.51
C ASP A 16 -19.98 -17.91 2.27
N GLU A 17 -20.90 -18.67 2.86
CA GLU A 17 -22.04 -18.19 3.65
C GLU A 17 -21.61 -17.29 4.82
N SER A 18 -20.41 -17.50 5.37
CA SER A 18 -19.89 -16.70 6.48
C SER A 18 -19.76 -15.22 6.11
N LYS A 19 -19.63 -14.89 4.82
CA LYS A 19 -19.60 -13.50 4.33
C LYS A 19 -20.97 -12.84 4.43
N ILE A 20 -22.04 -13.56 4.12
CA ILE A 20 -23.43 -13.07 4.25
C ILE A 20 -23.75 -12.88 5.73
N PHE A 21 -23.45 -13.89 6.55
CA PHE A 21 -23.61 -13.83 8.01
C PHE A 21 -22.94 -12.58 8.62
N LYS A 22 -21.66 -12.36 8.29
CA LYS A 22 -20.90 -11.18 8.78
C LYS A 22 -21.50 -9.86 8.31
N ALA A 23 -22.06 -9.80 7.10
CA ALA A 23 -22.68 -8.61 6.56
C ALA A 23 -24.01 -8.30 7.26
N LEU A 24 -24.87 -9.30 7.43
CA LEU A 24 -26.11 -9.20 8.19
C LEU A 24 -25.84 -8.81 9.64
N LYS A 25 -24.90 -9.48 10.32
CA LYS A 25 -24.51 -9.15 11.70
C LYS A 25 -24.12 -7.68 11.86
N LYS A 26 -23.38 -7.11 10.91
CA LYS A 26 -23.04 -5.68 10.93
C LYS A 26 -24.26 -4.78 10.75
N ALA A 27 -25.19 -5.15 9.88
CA ALA A 27 -26.42 -4.38 9.66
C ALA A 27 -27.33 -4.40 10.91
N PHE A 28 -27.50 -5.57 11.54
CA PHE A 28 -28.26 -5.70 12.78
C PHE A 28 -27.63 -4.90 13.94
N ILE A 29 -26.30 -4.98 14.10
CA ILE A 29 -25.57 -4.17 15.10
C ILE A 29 -25.77 -2.67 14.81
N ALA A 30 -25.66 -2.23 13.55
CA ALA A 30 -25.86 -0.83 13.18
C ALA A 30 -27.31 -0.37 13.44
N ALA A 31 -28.28 -1.27 13.34
CA ALA A 31 -29.69 -0.99 13.59
C ALA A 31 -30.06 -0.95 15.09
N ASN A 32 -29.13 -1.30 15.99
CA ASN A 32 -29.42 -1.52 17.43
C ASN A 32 -30.58 -2.50 17.66
N ILE A 33 -30.75 -3.47 16.77
CA ILE A 33 -31.74 -4.54 16.94
C ILE A 33 -31.07 -5.70 17.66
N THR A 34 -31.69 -6.20 18.72
CA THR A 34 -31.23 -7.41 19.39
C THR A 34 -31.45 -8.61 18.48
N PHE A 35 -30.42 -9.43 18.32
CA PHE A 35 -30.48 -10.65 17.56
C PHE A 35 -29.70 -11.74 18.29
N ASN A 36 -29.99 -12.99 17.97
CA ASN A 36 -29.10 -14.11 18.26
C ASN A 36 -28.47 -14.65 16.97
N ASP A 37 -27.34 -15.34 17.10
CA ASP A 37 -26.65 -15.87 15.92
C ASP A 37 -27.50 -16.92 15.15
N ASN A 38 -28.47 -17.58 15.80
CA ASN A 38 -29.37 -18.53 15.13
C ASN A 38 -30.34 -17.82 14.18
N GLU A 39 -30.90 -16.66 14.57
CA GLU A 39 -31.79 -15.86 13.71
C GLU A 39 -31.07 -15.42 12.42
N ILE A 40 -29.82 -14.98 12.53
CA ILE A 40 -29.02 -14.62 11.35
C ILE A 40 -28.69 -15.86 10.51
N ASN A 41 -28.39 -17.00 11.14
CA ASN A 41 -28.15 -18.25 10.41
C ASN A 41 -29.41 -18.74 9.67
N GLU A 42 -30.60 -18.56 10.24
CA GLU A 42 -31.87 -18.85 9.57
C GLU A 42 -32.06 -17.96 8.34
N LEU A 43 -31.82 -16.65 8.46
CA LEU A 43 -31.85 -15.72 7.31
C LEU A 43 -30.86 -16.14 6.22
N VAL A 44 -29.62 -16.49 6.59
CA VAL A 44 -28.61 -16.96 5.62
C VAL A 44 -29.07 -18.25 4.95
N SER A 45 -29.62 -19.20 5.71
CA SER A 45 -30.14 -20.47 5.16
C SER A 45 -31.27 -20.21 4.16
N ASP A 46 -32.20 -19.32 4.48
CA ASP A 46 -33.32 -18.97 3.61
C ASP A 46 -32.84 -18.30 2.31
N ILE A 47 -31.88 -17.37 2.39
CA ILE A 47 -31.24 -16.75 1.22
C ILE A 47 -30.56 -17.82 0.34
N VAL A 48 -29.81 -18.74 0.95
CA VAL A 48 -29.07 -19.79 0.22
C VAL A 48 -30.01 -20.77 -0.47
N LYS A 49 -31.15 -21.13 0.14
CA LYS A 49 -32.16 -22.00 -0.49
C LYS A 49 -32.74 -21.40 -1.78
N VAL A 50 -32.89 -20.07 -1.83
CA VAL A 50 -33.50 -19.36 -2.98
C VAL A 50 -32.51 -19.16 -4.12
N THR A 51 -31.19 -19.19 -3.84
CA THR A 51 -30.18 -19.06 -4.90
C THR A 51 -30.21 -20.26 -5.86
N ASN A 52 -30.66 -20.05 -7.10
CA ASN A 52 -30.74 -21.09 -8.12
C ASN A 52 -29.38 -21.36 -8.79
N GLY A 53 -29.09 -22.64 -9.08
CA GLY A 53 -27.92 -23.06 -9.85
C GLY A 53 -26.61 -23.17 -9.06
N ASP A 54 -25.56 -23.65 -9.74
CA ASP A 54 -24.21 -23.84 -9.19
C ASP A 54 -23.39 -22.53 -9.17
N THR A 55 -23.86 -21.48 -9.82
CA THR A 55 -23.19 -20.17 -9.93
C THR A 55 -24.17 -19.03 -9.65
N VAL A 56 -23.80 -18.12 -8.74
CA VAL A 56 -24.58 -16.93 -8.41
C VAL A 56 -23.68 -15.69 -8.39
N SER A 57 -24.18 -14.52 -8.78
CA SER A 57 -23.42 -13.28 -8.71
C SER A 57 -23.49 -12.63 -7.32
N VAL A 58 -22.50 -11.79 -7.00
CA VAL A 58 -22.53 -10.98 -5.77
C VAL A 58 -23.74 -10.05 -5.72
N GLU A 59 -24.20 -9.50 -6.85
CA GLU A 59 -25.37 -8.60 -6.88
C GLU A 59 -26.67 -9.37 -6.59
N GLU A 60 -26.85 -10.54 -7.20
CA GLU A 60 -28.04 -11.37 -6.93
C GLU A 60 -28.13 -11.76 -5.44
N ILE A 61 -27.00 -12.09 -4.80
CA ILE A 61 -27.00 -12.36 -3.35
C ILE A 61 -27.39 -11.10 -2.56
N GLN A 62 -26.90 -9.93 -2.95
CA GLN A 62 -27.23 -8.68 -2.27
C GLN A 62 -28.73 -8.35 -2.40
N ASP A 63 -29.29 -8.53 -3.58
CA ASP A 63 -30.72 -8.28 -3.83
C ASP A 63 -31.60 -9.29 -3.07
N LEU A 64 -31.15 -10.55 -2.95
CA LEU A 64 -31.83 -11.55 -2.12
C LEU A 64 -31.75 -11.24 -0.62
N VAL A 65 -30.60 -10.76 -0.12
CA VAL A 65 -30.46 -10.32 1.27
C VAL A 65 -31.43 -9.19 1.58
N GLU A 66 -31.54 -8.21 0.69
CA GLU A 66 -32.46 -7.07 0.85
C GLU A 66 -33.91 -7.54 0.87
N LYS A 67 -34.30 -8.41 -0.08
CA LYS A 67 -35.64 -8.98 -0.13
C LYS A 67 -35.98 -9.77 1.14
N GLU A 68 -35.10 -10.65 1.58
CA GLU A 68 -35.32 -11.47 2.78
C GLU A 68 -35.52 -10.61 4.04
N LEU A 69 -34.71 -9.57 4.20
CA LEU A 69 -34.87 -8.64 5.32
C LEU A 69 -36.22 -7.90 5.27
N MET A 70 -36.70 -7.54 4.07
CA MET A 70 -38.00 -6.89 3.88
C MET A 70 -39.16 -7.86 4.15
N ASP A 71 -39.08 -9.10 3.64
CA ASP A 71 -40.10 -10.13 3.82
C ASP A 71 -40.27 -10.50 5.31
N LYS A 72 -39.17 -10.51 6.07
CA LYS A 72 -39.16 -10.74 7.54
C LYS A 72 -39.41 -9.46 8.35
N HIS A 73 -39.78 -8.36 7.71
CA HIS A 73 -40.14 -7.08 8.33
C HIS A 73 -38.98 -6.39 9.10
N TYR A 74 -37.73 -6.75 8.81
CA TYR A 74 -36.53 -6.09 9.33
C TYR A 74 -36.19 -4.82 8.55
N TYR A 75 -37.15 -3.89 8.44
CA TYR A 75 -37.05 -2.69 7.60
C TYR A 75 -35.83 -1.81 7.92
N GLU A 76 -35.55 -1.57 9.20
CA GLU A 76 -34.40 -0.76 9.61
C GLU A 76 -33.06 -1.45 9.30
N VAL A 77 -32.99 -2.78 9.44
CA VAL A 77 -31.80 -3.56 9.05
C VAL A 77 -31.59 -3.49 7.54
N ALA A 78 -32.66 -3.69 6.76
CA ALA A 78 -32.62 -3.61 5.29
C ALA A 78 -32.12 -2.24 4.83
N LYS A 79 -32.68 -1.16 5.39
CA LYS A 79 -32.26 0.21 5.09
C LYS A 79 -30.77 0.44 5.37
N LEU A 80 -30.29 0.03 6.55
CA LEU A 80 -28.88 0.20 6.91
C LEU A 80 -27.95 -0.69 6.08
N TYR A 81 -28.39 -1.88 5.70
CA TYR A 81 -27.67 -2.76 4.77
C TYR A 81 -27.52 -2.10 3.39
N ILE A 82 -28.61 -1.55 2.83
CA ILE A 82 -28.63 -0.86 1.53
C ILE A 82 -27.68 0.34 1.57
N ILE A 83 -27.80 1.21 2.58
CA ILE A 83 -26.92 2.38 2.75
C ILE A 83 -25.45 1.95 2.83
N TYR A 84 -25.15 0.88 3.57
CA TYR A 84 -23.80 0.35 3.65
C TYR A 84 -23.30 -0.20 2.30
N ARG A 85 -24.13 -0.97 1.58
CA ARG A 85 -23.84 -1.49 0.23
C ARG A 85 -23.51 -0.34 -0.72
N GLU A 86 -24.36 0.68 -0.77
CA GLU A 86 -24.15 1.87 -1.59
C GLU A 86 -22.85 2.57 -1.24
N LYS A 87 -22.55 2.77 0.06
CA LYS A 87 -21.29 3.38 0.47
C LYS A 87 -20.08 2.56 0.04
N ARG A 88 -20.16 1.22 0.11
CA ARG A 88 -19.09 0.33 -0.37
C ARG A 88 -18.97 0.31 -1.89
N ASN A 89 -20.07 0.52 -2.62
CA ASN A 89 -20.08 0.68 -4.07
C ASN A 89 -19.35 1.97 -4.47
N GLU A 90 -19.71 3.09 -3.84
CA GLU A 90 -19.09 4.40 -4.04
C GLU A 90 -17.58 4.36 -3.77
N LEU A 91 -17.15 3.83 -2.62
CA LEU A 91 -15.73 3.68 -2.30
C LEU A 91 -14.97 2.85 -3.33
N ARG A 92 -15.62 1.83 -3.91
CA ARG A 92 -15.02 1.01 -4.97
C ARG A 92 -14.94 1.76 -6.29
N GLN A 93 -15.98 2.53 -6.63
CA GLN A 93 -16.03 3.35 -7.85
C GLN A 93 -14.83 4.30 -7.91
N TYR A 94 -14.58 5.09 -6.87
CA TYR A 94 -13.43 6.00 -6.84
C TYR A 94 -12.09 5.25 -6.86
N ARG A 95 -11.98 4.10 -6.18
CA ARG A 95 -10.76 3.28 -6.25
C ARG A 95 -10.49 2.79 -7.68
N MET A 96 -11.51 2.28 -8.36
CA MET A 96 -11.40 1.79 -9.73
C MET A 96 -11.13 2.94 -10.71
N ALA A 97 -11.80 4.08 -10.54
CA ALA A 97 -11.56 5.27 -11.35
C ALA A 97 -10.08 5.70 -11.27
N LEU A 98 -9.55 5.85 -10.05
CA LEU A 98 -8.14 6.19 -9.82
C LEU A 98 -7.17 5.15 -10.40
N ASN A 99 -7.46 3.85 -10.23
CA ASN A 99 -6.64 2.79 -10.83
C ASN A 99 -6.64 2.84 -12.36
N ASN A 100 -7.79 3.14 -12.97
CA ASN A 100 -7.98 3.18 -14.41
C ASN A 100 -7.40 4.44 -15.06
N LEU A 101 -7.02 5.46 -14.28
CA LEU A 101 -6.23 6.58 -14.79
C LEU A 101 -4.87 6.10 -15.33
N VAL A 102 -4.29 5.09 -14.67
CA VAL A 102 -2.90 4.65 -14.84
C VAL A 102 -2.77 3.12 -14.79
N PRO A 103 -3.46 2.37 -15.68
CA PRO A 103 -3.57 0.92 -15.60
C PRO A 103 -2.22 0.19 -15.62
N SER A 104 -1.18 0.74 -16.27
CA SER A 104 0.15 0.11 -16.29
C SER A 104 0.87 0.11 -14.95
N TYR A 105 0.39 0.87 -13.96
CA TYR A 105 0.94 0.96 -12.61
C TYR A 105 0.22 0.07 -11.59
N ASN A 106 -0.97 -0.43 -11.91
CA ASN A 106 -1.77 -1.32 -11.05
C ASN A 106 -1.90 -0.81 -9.60
N LEU A 107 -2.48 0.38 -9.44
CA LEU A 107 -2.64 1.03 -8.13
C LEU A 107 -3.69 0.37 -7.23
N ASN A 108 -4.51 -0.56 -7.73
CA ASN A 108 -5.66 -1.11 -6.99
C ASN A 108 -5.26 -1.68 -5.61
N LYS A 109 -4.13 -2.38 -5.51
CA LYS A 109 -3.64 -2.88 -4.22
C LYS A 109 -3.30 -1.74 -3.27
N THR A 110 -2.48 -0.79 -3.71
CA THR A 110 -2.07 0.39 -2.93
C THR A 110 -3.26 1.23 -2.48
N LEU A 111 -4.19 1.52 -3.38
CA LEU A 111 -5.41 2.29 -3.08
C LEU A 111 -6.34 1.54 -2.10
N LYS A 112 -6.42 0.20 -2.19
CA LYS A 112 -7.18 -0.61 -1.23
C LYS A 112 -6.54 -0.59 0.16
N ASP A 113 -5.21 -0.65 0.24
CA ASP A 113 -4.47 -0.52 1.49
C ASP A 113 -4.64 0.89 2.08
N ILE A 114 -4.58 1.94 1.25
CA ILE A 114 -4.87 3.34 1.65
C ILE A 114 -6.29 3.44 2.23
N GLN A 115 -7.32 2.94 1.53
CA GLN A 115 -8.71 2.98 2.03
C GLN A 115 -8.90 2.24 3.36
N ARG A 116 -8.14 1.17 3.60
CA ARG A 116 -8.23 0.39 4.84
C ARG A 116 -7.56 1.11 6.00
N GLU A 117 -6.37 1.64 5.76
CA GLU A 117 -5.51 2.23 6.79
C GLU A 117 -5.89 3.69 7.11
N PHE A 118 -6.34 4.46 6.13
CA PHE A 118 -6.79 5.85 6.28
C PHE A 118 -8.33 5.92 6.18
N ASN A 119 -9.01 5.38 7.20
CA ASN A 119 -10.47 5.22 7.20
C ASN A 119 -11.25 6.49 7.60
N ASN A 120 -10.57 7.56 8.03
CA ASN A 120 -11.19 8.84 8.33
C ASN A 120 -11.64 9.54 7.02
N PRO A 121 -12.88 10.08 6.94
CA PRO A 121 -13.39 10.80 5.76
C PRO A 121 -12.53 11.97 5.26
N VAL A 122 -11.58 12.49 6.05
CA VAL A 122 -10.62 13.49 5.56
C VAL A 122 -9.63 12.92 4.53
N TYR A 123 -9.43 11.61 4.51
CA TYR A 123 -8.48 10.88 3.63
C TYR A 123 -9.18 10.02 2.56
N SER A 124 -10.43 10.33 2.23
CA SER A 124 -11.21 9.51 1.31
C SER A 124 -10.71 9.62 -0.14
N LEU A 125 -10.79 8.51 -0.87
CA LEU A 125 -10.39 8.49 -2.28
C LEU A 125 -11.27 9.37 -3.18
N ASP A 126 -12.50 9.70 -2.77
CA ASP A 126 -13.34 10.64 -3.51
C ASP A 126 -12.73 12.06 -3.50
N LYS A 127 -12.16 12.49 -2.37
CA LYS A 127 -11.47 13.78 -2.27
C LYS A 127 -10.24 13.82 -3.16
N LEU A 128 -9.45 12.75 -3.14
CA LEU A 128 -8.29 12.61 -4.02
C LEU A 128 -8.71 12.65 -5.50
N TYR A 129 -9.76 11.92 -5.86
CA TYR A 129 -10.27 11.89 -7.23
C TYR A 129 -10.77 13.27 -7.69
N ARG A 130 -11.56 13.96 -6.87
CA ARG A 130 -12.04 15.33 -7.19
C ARG A 130 -10.90 16.33 -7.32
N LYS A 131 -9.89 16.23 -6.45
CA LYS A 131 -8.68 17.08 -6.51
C LYS A 131 -7.84 16.78 -7.75
N TYR A 132 -7.79 15.52 -8.17
CA TYR A 132 -7.18 15.14 -9.45
C TYR A 132 -7.94 15.73 -10.64
N GLU A 133 -9.28 15.64 -10.65
CA GLU A 133 -10.11 16.17 -11.74
C GLU A 133 -9.92 17.68 -11.94
N SER A 134 -9.67 18.46 -10.88
CA SER A 134 -9.40 19.90 -11.03
C SER A 134 -8.07 20.22 -11.75
N HIS A 135 -7.18 19.23 -11.89
CA HIS A 135 -5.90 19.35 -12.58
C HIS A 135 -5.82 18.50 -13.85
N PHE A 136 -6.94 17.92 -14.27
CA PHE A 136 -6.97 17.06 -15.44
C PHE A 136 -6.75 17.87 -16.72
N ILE A 137 -5.76 17.47 -17.51
CA ILE A 137 -5.46 18.01 -18.83
C ILE A 137 -5.80 16.95 -19.88
N TYR A 138 -6.42 17.37 -20.99
CA TYR A 138 -6.75 16.47 -22.08
C TYR A 138 -5.48 15.85 -22.69
N LYS A 139 -5.52 14.54 -22.99
CA LYS A 139 -4.43 13.75 -23.62
C LYS A 139 -3.14 13.56 -22.80
N MET A 140 -3.19 13.63 -21.47
CA MET A 140 -2.06 13.24 -20.63
C MET A 140 -1.65 11.78 -20.83
N SER A 141 -0.35 11.52 -20.85
CA SER A 141 0.25 10.20 -20.70
C SER A 141 -0.05 9.60 -19.32
N GLU A 142 0.12 8.28 -19.15
CA GLU A 142 -0.08 7.67 -17.81
C GLU A 142 0.91 8.20 -16.77
N GLU A 143 2.14 8.50 -17.16
CA GLU A 143 3.16 9.09 -16.29
C GLU A 143 2.71 10.46 -15.78
N GLU A 144 2.27 11.36 -16.68
CA GLU A 144 1.73 12.67 -16.30
C GLU A 144 0.49 12.53 -15.40
N LYS A 145 -0.41 11.57 -15.70
CA LYS A 145 -1.58 11.32 -14.84
C LYS A 145 -1.17 10.86 -13.44
N LEU A 146 -0.14 10.01 -13.32
CA LEU A 146 0.36 9.57 -12.03
C LEU A 146 0.99 10.72 -11.25
N HIS A 147 1.80 11.55 -11.91
CA HIS A 147 2.36 12.76 -11.31
C HIS A 147 1.28 13.71 -10.81
N THR A 148 0.25 13.98 -11.61
CA THR A 148 -0.87 14.82 -11.19
C THR A 148 -1.65 14.20 -10.04
N LEU A 149 -1.79 12.88 -10.01
CA LEU A 149 -2.43 12.17 -8.89
C LEU A 149 -1.62 12.31 -7.59
N ILE A 150 -0.30 12.18 -7.66
CA ILE A 150 0.60 12.40 -6.52
C ILE A 150 0.50 13.85 -6.04
N ASN A 151 0.62 14.83 -6.94
CA ASN A 151 0.51 16.25 -6.59
C ASN A 151 -0.85 16.59 -5.97
N SER A 152 -1.94 16.02 -6.52
CA SER A 152 -3.29 16.17 -5.96
C SER A 152 -3.37 15.65 -4.52
N SER A 153 -2.69 14.55 -4.20
CA SER A 153 -2.56 14.08 -2.82
C SER A 153 -1.81 15.09 -1.95
N LEU A 154 -0.68 15.62 -2.41
CA LEU A 154 0.15 16.55 -1.63
C LEU A 154 -0.54 17.89 -1.37
N GLU A 155 -1.34 18.38 -2.31
CA GLU A 155 -2.12 19.60 -2.14
C GLU A 155 -3.30 19.45 -1.16
N LEU A 156 -3.66 18.22 -0.79
CA LEU A 156 -4.67 17.97 0.26
C LEU A 156 -4.07 18.00 1.67
N ILE A 157 -2.74 18.12 1.81
CA ILE A 157 -2.08 18.26 3.11
C ILE A 157 -2.57 19.55 3.77
N SER A 158 -3.18 19.39 4.95
CA SER A 158 -3.58 20.49 5.82
C SER A 158 -3.25 20.17 7.27
N PHE A 159 -3.47 21.13 8.17
CA PHE A 159 -3.33 20.91 9.61
C PHE A 159 -4.26 19.78 10.12
N GLU A 160 -5.47 19.69 9.56
CA GLU A 160 -6.49 18.68 9.90
C GLU A 160 -6.26 17.34 9.18
N ALA A 161 -5.54 17.35 8.06
CA ALA A 161 -5.30 16.18 7.23
C ALA A 161 -3.81 16.01 6.83
N PRO A 162 -2.86 15.93 7.80
CA PRO A 162 -1.43 15.86 7.49
C PRO A 162 -1.05 14.55 6.78
N LEU A 163 -1.83 13.47 6.98
CA LEU A 163 -1.48 12.14 6.48
C LEU A 163 -1.61 11.97 4.96
N TRP A 164 -2.05 13.02 4.26
CA TRP A 164 -1.98 13.09 2.81
C TRP A 164 -0.53 13.06 2.28
N SER A 165 0.45 13.41 3.11
CA SER A 165 1.88 13.24 2.83
C SER A 165 2.25 11.75 2.63
N GLU A 166 1.81 10.88 3.54
CA GLU A 166 2.04 9.45 3.50
C GLU A 166 1.27 8.79 2.36
N ILE A 167 0.07 9.26 2.06
CA ILE A 167 -0.71 8.81 0.90
C ILE A 167 0.04 9.17 -0.40
N GLY A 168 0.52 10.41 -0.53
CA GLY A 168 1.30 10.87 -1.69
C GLY A 168 2.59 10.06 -1.86
N ALA A 169 3.30 9.80 -0.76
CA ALA A 169 4.49 8.94 -0.75
C ALA A 169 4.19 7.52 -1.24
N ARG A 170 3.08 6.91 -0.77
CA ARG A 170 2.67 5.56 -1.20
C ARG A 170 2.32 5.48 -2.68
N LEU A 171 1.69 6.52 -3.23
CA LEU A 171 1.40 6.61 -4.66
C LEU A 171 2.69 6.73 -5.48
N TYR A 172 3.62 7.60 -5.04
CA TYR A 172 4.94 7.75 -5.66
C TYR A 172 5.74 6.45 -5.67
N LEU A 173 5.76 5.72 -4.54
CA LEU A 173 6.52 4.48 -4.38
C LEU A 173 6.13 3.40 -5.40
N VAL A 174 4.91 3.42 -5.94
CA VAL A 174 4.51 2.47 -6.99
C VAL A 174 5.31 2.68 -8.27
N ASN A 175 5.48 3.94 -8.71
CA ASN A 175 6.32 4.25 -9.87
C ASN A 175 7.78 3.91 -9.58
N PHE A 176 8.30 4.44 -8.47
CA PHE A 176 9.69 4.25 -8.08
C PHE A 176 10.12 2.78 -8.09
N TYR A 177 9.30 1.88 -7.52
CA TYR A 177 9.65 0.46 -7.48
C TYR A 177 9.50 -0.26 -8.82
N LYS A 178 8.67 0.25 -9.73
CA LYS A 178 8.61 -0.23 -11.11
C LYS A 178 9.89 0.14 -11.85
N GLU A 179 10.27 1.42 -11.82
CA GLU A 179 11.50 1.93 -12.42
C GLU A 179 12.75 1.28 -11.84
N LEU A 180 12.86 1.21 -10.51
CA LEU A 180 13.99 0.58 -9.84
C LEU A 180 14.16 -0.88 -10.31
N LYS A 181 13.06 -1.64 -10.42
CA LYS A 181 13.12 -3.02 -10.89
C LYS A 181 13.63 -3.11 -12.34
N ASP A 182 13.18 -2.20 -13.20
CA ASP A 182 13.58 -2.18 -14.60
C ASP A 182 15.04 -1.73 -14.76
N ASN A 183 15.49 -0.75 -13.98
CA ASN A 183 16.86 -0.28 -13.92
C ASN A 183 17.83 -1.35 -13.41
N LEU A 184 17.48 -2.04 -12.32
CA LEU A 184 18.30 -3.13 -11.78
C LEU A 184 18.51 -4.25 -12.82
N LYS A 185 17.49 -4.56 -13.61
CA LYS A 185 17.62 -5.50 -14.73
C LYS A 185 18.47 -4.95 -15.87
N LYS A 186 18.20 -3.71 -16.31
CA LYS A 186 18.92 -3.00 -17.39
C LYS A 186 20.42 -2.99 -17.15
N TYR A 187 20.84 -2.78 -15.89
CA TYR A 187 22.25 -2.70 -15.50
C TYR A 187 22.83 -4.01 -14.94
N ASN A 188 22.07 -5.10 -14.96
CA ASN A 188 22.47 -6.42 -14.44
C ASN A 188 22.91 -6.41 -12.96
N LEU A 189 22.19 -5.67 -12.11
CA LEU A 189 22.47 -5.45 -10.69
C LEU A 189 21.60 -6.32 -9.78
N ASN A 190 21.64 -7.64 -10.00
CA ASN A 190 20.70 -8.57 -9.38
C ASN A 190 21.05 -8.94 -7.93
N ASP A 191 22.32 -8.91 -7.55
CA ASP A 191 22.77 -9.26 -6.20
C ASP A 191 23.23 -8.03 -5.40
N PHE A 192 23.05 -8.09 -4.08
CA PHE A 192 23.36 -6.98 -3.17
C PHE A 192 24.85 -6.64 -3.12
N GLU A 193 25.72 -7.64 -3.20
CA GLU A 193 27.17 -7.44 -3.18
C GLU A 193 27.63 -6.62 -4.40
N SER A 194 27.17 -6.97 -5.61
CA SER A 194 27.44 -6.21 -6.84
C SER A 194 26.93 -4.77 -6.77
N ARG A 195 25.75 -4.56 -6.16
CA ARG A 195 25.21 -3.20 -5.94
C ARG A 195 26.09 -2.38 -5.01
N ILE A 196 26.47 -2.92 -3.85
CA ILE A 196 27.36 -2.21 -2.91
C ILE A 196 28.71 -1.91 -3.55
N ASN A 197 29.29 -2.88 -4.27
CA ASN A 197 30.54 -2.67 -5.00
C ASN A 197 30.43 -1.51 -5.99
N LEU A 198 29.31 -1.39 -6.71
CA LEU A 198 29.06 -0.26 -7.60
C LEU A 198 28.97 1.07 -6.80
N TYR A 199 28.26 1.08 -5.67
CA TYR A 199 28.11 2.28 -4.82
C TYR A 199 29.47 2.79 -4.32
N ILE A 200 30.33 1.87 -3.86
CA ILE A 200 31.70 2.18 -3.39
C ILE A 200 32.57 2.72 -4.53
N ASN A 201 32.58 2.03 -5.68
CA ASN A 201 33.52 2.34 -6.74
C ASN A 201 33.13 3.60 -7.54
N LYS A 202 31.84 3.92 -7.64
CA LYS A 202 31.35 5.00 -8.51
C LYS A 202 30.69 6.17 -7.78
N PHE A 203 30.26 6.00 -6.53
CA PHE A 203 29.37 6.96 -5.86
C PHE A 203 29.87 7.43 -4.49
N HIS A 204 31.19 7.33 -4.25
CA HIS A 204 31.87 7.86 -3.06
C HIS A 204 31.37 7.29 -1.72
N TYR A 205 30.79 6.09 -1.71
CA TYR A 205 30.54 5.38 -0.45
C TYR A 205 31.87 5.04 0.23
N ASP A 206 31.85 4.85 1.57
CA ASP A 206 33.03 4.47 2.35
C ASP A 206 33.70 3.23 1.71
N LYS A 207 34.94 3.39 1.23
CA LYS A 207 35.70 2.35 0.53
C LYS A 207 35.97 1.14 1.40
N ASP A 208 36.01 1.35 2.72
CA ASP A 208 36.24 0.30 3.70
C ASP A 208 34.94 -0.35 4.18
N LEU A 209 33.76 0.07 3.69
CA LEU A 209 32.48 -0.48 4.11
C LEU A 209 32.46 -2.01 3.95
N LEU A 210 32.86 -2.54 2.80
CA LEU A 210 32.92 -3.98 2.58
C LEU A 210 34.07 -4.67 3.34
N ASN A 211 35.17 -3.97 3.62
CA ASN A 211 36.29 -4.53 4.39
C ASN A 211 35.91 -4.81 5.85
N ASN A 212 34.86 -4.17 6.36
CA ASN A 212 34.38 -4.33 7.72
C ASN A 212 33.44 -5.53 7.92
N TYR A 213 33.03 -6.22 6.84
CA TYR A 213 32.03 -7.29 6.89
C TYR A 213 32.40 -8.48 6.01
N THR A 214 32.11 -9.67 6.52
CA THR A 214 32.23 -10.92 5.75
C THR A 214 31.08 -11.08 4.76
N LYS A 215 31.28 -11.92 3.73
CA LYS A 215 30.21 -12.24 2.76
C LYS A 215 28.97 -12.88 3.40
N GLU A 216 29.15 -13.62 4.50
CA GLU A 216 28.06 -14.26 5.23
C GLU A 216 27.22 -13.25 6.02
N GLU A 217 27.88 -12.25 6.62
CA GLU A 217 27.20 -11.13 7.27
C GLU A 217 26.40 -10.30 6.25
N LEU A 218 26.98 -9.97 5.10
CA LEU A 218 26.29 -9.21 4.04
C LEU A 218 25.02 -9.93 3.55
N LYS A 219 25.09 -11.26 3.36
CA LYS A 219 23.92 -12.09 3.03
C LYS A 219 22.87 -12.10 4.14
N SER A 220 23.30 -11.99 5.41
CA SER A 220 22.39 -11.93 6.55
C SER A 220 21.71 -10.56 6.64
N PHE A 221 22.43 -9.49 6.32
CA PHE A 221 21.90 -8.13 6.28
C PHE A 221 20.91 -7.91 5.14
N GLU A 222 21.17 -8.45 3.95
CA GLU A 222 20.23 -8.37 2.83
C GLU A 222 18.85 -8.93 3.20
N LYS A 223 18.81 -9.99 4.04
CA LYS A 223 17.55 -10.59 4.52
C LYS A 223 16.75 -9.68 5.46
N LEU A 224 17.36 -8.63 6.02
CA LEU A 224 16.66 -7.65 6.86
C LEU A 224 15.77 -6.72 6.02
N ILE A 225 16.08 -6.53 4.73
CA ILE A 225 15.38 -5.60 3.84
C ILE A 225 13.89 -5.92 3.80
N ASN A 226 13.09 -4.97 4.29
CA ASN A 226 11.64 -5.05 4.28
C ASN A 226 11.01 -3.82 3.60
N ARG A 227 10.72 -3.94 2.31
CA ARG A 227 10.09 -2.88 1.48
C ARG A 227 8.72 -2.44 1.96
N THR A 228 8.03 -3.24 2.77
CA THR A 228 6.71 -2.83 3.30
C THR A 228 6.82 -1.65 4.27
N LYS A 229 8.01 -1.36 4.80
CA LYS A 229 8.27 -0.22 5.69
C LYS A 229 8.33 1.11 4.96
N ASP A 230 8.56 1.14 3.65
CA ASP A 230 8.58 2.41 2.89
C ASP A 230 7.25 3.16 2.97
N LYS A 231 6.15 2.44 3.24
CA LYS A 231 4.82 3.03 3.47
C LYS A 231 4.72 3.95 4.69
N LEU A 232 5.76 3.95 5.55
CA LEU A 232 5.89 4.78 6.75
C LEU A 232 6.63 6.09 6.46
N ILE A 233 7.24 6.24 5.29
CA ILE A 233 8.07 7.40 4.95
C ILE A 233 7.14 8.53 4.45
N PRO A 234 7.11 9.71 5.09
CA PRO A 234 6.36 10.85 4.58
C PRO A 234 6.99 11.41 3.30
N TYR A 235 6.20 12.08 2.46
CA TYR A 235 6.64 12.47 1.12
C TYR A 235 7.85 13.39 1.12
N ASN A 236 7.92 14.36 2.03
CA ASN A 236 9.05 15.27 2.15
C ASN A 236 10.37 14.54 2.41
N LEU A 237 10.36 13.55 3.32
CA LEU A 237 11.53 12.74 3.62
C LEU A 237 11.92 11.87 2.43
N LEU A 238 10.93 11.21 1.83
CA LEU A 238 11.11 10.39 0.63
C LEU A 238 11.76 11.22 -0.49
N HIS A 239 11.24 12.41 -0.77
CA HIS A 239 11.72 13.31 -1.81
C HIS A 239 13.15 13.81 -1.51
N ARG A 240 13.43 14.16 -0.25
CA ARG A 240 14.78 14.54 0.18
C ARG A 240 15.79 13.42 -0.04
N ILE A 241 15.42 12.18 0.27
CA ILE A 241 16.28 11.00 0.08
C ILE A 241 16.51 10.73 -1.41
N LEU A 242 15.48 10.82 -2.24
CA LEU A 242 15.59 10.63 -3.68
C LEU A 242 16.52 11.65 -4.35
N ILE A 243 16.36 12.94 -4.04
CA ILE A 243 17.12 13.98 -4.73
C ILE A 243 18.58 13.99 -4.29
N ASN A 244 18.84 13.82 -2.99
CA ASN A 244 20.16 14.10 -2.44
C ASN A 244 20.99 12.84 -2.17
N TYR A 245 20.34 11.69 -1.93
CA TYR A 245 21.03 10.55 -1.33
C TYR A 245 21.01 9.28 -2.18
N LEU A 246 19.87 8.88 -2.74
CA LEU A 246 19.81 7.62 -3.49
C LEU A 246 20.74 7.61 -4.70
N VAL A 247 21.38 6.46 -4.92
CA VAL A 247 22.26 6.25 -6.06
C VAL A 247 21.45 6.13 -7.36
N LYS A 248 21.93 6.84 -8.39
CA LYS A 248 21.38 6.81 -9.76
C LYS A 248 22.48 6.62 -10.81
N LEU A 249 22.19 5.88 -11.87
CA LEU A 249 23.02 5.81 -13.07
C LEU A 249 22.46 6.77 -14.13
N GLY A 250 23.26 7.75 -14.57
CA GLY A 250 22.75 8.82 -15.44
C GLY A 250 21.92 9.85 -14.67
N GLU A 251 20.98 10.53 -15.34
CA GLU A 251 20.26 11.64 -14.71
C GLU A 251 19.07 11.20 -13.83
N ILE A 252 18.41 10.09 -14.17
CA ILE A 252 17.15 9.66 -13.54
C ILE A 252 17.08 8.17 -13.16
N ASP A 253 18.03 7.31 -13.57
CA ASP A 253 17.88 5.86 -13.32
C ASP A 253 18.33 5.48 -11.91
N TYR A 254 17.42 5.56 -10.94
CA TYR A 254 17.67 5.06 -9.58
C TYR A 254 17.97 3.56 -9.58
N ILE A 255 19.02 3.18 -8.85
CA ILE A 255 19.46 1.78 -8.68
C ILE A 255 19.56 1.34 -7.22
N GLU A 256 19.32 2.25 -6.28
CA GLU A 256 19.28 1.97 -4.84
C GLU A 256 17.86 2.15 -4.31
N SER A 257 17.39 1.23 -3.47
CA SER A 257 16.12 1.38 -2.75
C SER A 257 16.29 2.12 -1.42
N PHE A 258 15.20 2.70 -0.89
CA PHE A 258 15.19 3.30 0.45
C PHE A 258 15.64 2.33 1.55
N GLN A 259 15.22 1.07 1.47
CA GLN A 259 15.59 0.07 2.48
C GLN A 259 17.06 -0.34 2.39
N GLU A 260 17.65 -0.36 1.18
CA GLU A 260 19.10 -0.52 1.03
C GLU A 260 19.84 0.69 1.60
N PHE A 261 19.37 1.90 1.29
CA PHE A 261 19.93 3.12 1.84
C PHE A 261 19.97 3.10 3.38
N TYR A 262 18.85 2.75 4.03
CA TYR A 262 18.81 2.61 5.49
C TYR A 262 19.73 1.50 6.02
N LEU A 263 19.81 0.37 5.32
CA LEU A 263 20.66 -0.74 5.72
C LEU A 263 22.14 -0.36 5.64
N LEU A 264 22.54 0.38 4.61
CA LEU A 264 23.92 0.82 4.43
C LEU A 264 24.32 1.84 5.51
N ILE A 265 23.41 2.76 5.90
CA ILE A 265 23.64 3.62 7.09
C ILE A 265 23.86 2.75 8.34
N ALA A 266 22.97 1.78 8.58
CA ALA A 266 23.05 0.92 9.75
C ALA A 266 24.38 0.14 9.81
N MET A 267 24.86 -0.32 8.66
CA MET A 267 26.18 -0.92 8.52
C MET A 267 27.27 0.08 8.91
N VAL A 268 27.32 1.27 8.31
CA VAL A 268 28.40 2.22 8.65
C VAL A 268 28.38 2.58 10.15
N LEU A 269 27.21 2.77 10.75
CA LEU A 269 27.09 3.06 12.19
C LEU A 269 27.61 1.92 13.08
N ALA A 270 27.41 0.66 12.67
CA ALA A 270 27.80 -0.51 13.45
C ALA A 270 29.23 -1.01 13.16
N LYS A 271 30.02 -0.32 12.33
CA LYS A 271 31.31 -0.87 11.83
C LYS A 271 32.34 -1.17 12.92
N ASN A 272 32.31 -0.43 14.03
CA ASN A 272 33.22 -0.56 15.16
C ASN A 272 32.59 -1.26 16.37
N GLU A 273 31.37 -1.80 16.24
CA GLU A 273 30.67 -2.48 17.32
C GLU A 273 31.17 -3.92 17.51
N GLU A 274 31.18 -4.41 18.75
CA GLU A 274 31.59 -5.79 19.06
C GLU A 274 30.61 -6.82 18.47
N ASN A 275 29.30 -6.59 18.59
CA ASN A 275 28.26 -7.43 17.99
C ASN A 275 27.62 -6.74 16.79
N LYS A 276 28.37 -6.67 15.69
CA LYS A 276 27.97 -6.04 14.43
C LYS A 276 26.60 -6.50 13.95
N LEU A 277 26.34 -7.81 13.96
CA LEU A 277 25.11 -8.35 13.40
C LEU A 277 23.86 -7.87 14.15
N SER A 278 23.90 -7.93 15.49
CA SER A 278 22.81 -7.41 16.31
C SER A 278 22.64 -5.90 16.14
N LYS A 279 23.74 -5.15 16.09
CA LYS A 279 23.72 -3.69 16.01
C LYS A 279 23.24 -3.16 14.66
N VAL A 280 23.64 -3.78 13.56
CA VAL A 280 23.10 -3.47 12.23
C VAL A 280 21.59 -3.70 12.21
N SER A 281 21.10 -4.81 12.77
CA SER A 281 19.66 -5.07 12.84
C SER A 281 18.92 -4.02 13.68
N GLU A 282 19.48 -3.61 14.82
CA GLU A 282 18.91 -2.59 15.71
C GLU A 282 18.82 -1.22 15.00
N TYR A 283 19.93 -0.76 14.40
CA TYR A 283 19.97 0.52 13.70
C TYR A 283 19.10 0.52 12.45
N TYR A 284 19.12 -0.56 11.65
CA TYR A 284 18.26 -0.69 10.48
C TYR A 284 16.79 -0.63 10.87
N GLU A 285 16.38 -1.32 11.94
CA GLU A 285 15.01 -1.24 12.45
C GLU A 285 14.64 0.18 12.89
N ALA A 286 15.52 0.85 13.62
CA ALA A 286 15.26 2.21 14.10
C ALA A 286 15.13 3.22 12.95
N LEU A 287 16.02 3.14 11.96
CA LEU A 287 16.00 3.99 10.77
C LEU A 287 14.78 3.71 9.88
N SER A 288 14.53 2.44 9.55
CA SER A 288 13.43 2.06 8.65
C SER A 288 12.04 2.33 9.24
N LYS A 289 11.91 2.35 10.58
CA LYS A 289 10.69 2.76 11.30
C LYS A 289 10.61 4.25 11.61
N GLN A 290 11.60 5.04 11.23
CA GLN A 290 11.70 6.47 11.52
C GLN A 290 11.75 6.80 13.04
N THR A 291 12.13 5.84 13.89
CA THR A 291 12.37 6.14 15.32
C THR A 291 13.72 6.82 15.53
N LEU A 292 14.67 6.57 14.63
CA LEU A 292 15.91 7.34 14.50
C LEU A 292 15.81 8.25 13.27
N SER A 293 15.87 9.56 13.47
CA SER A 293 15.74 10.52 12.37
C SER A 293 17.05 10.66 11.57
N LEU A 294 16.91 10.65 10.24
CA LEU A 294 17.97 10.99 9.30
C LEU A 294 18.36 12.47 9.35
N ASP A 295 17.54 13.35 9.94
CA ASP A 295 17.87 14.78 10.11
C ASP A 295 19.02 15.04 11.08
N ASN A 296 19.56 13.98 11.69
CA ASN A 296 20.83 14.07 12.37
C ASN A 296 21.93 14.41 11.33
N PRO A 297 22.55 15.60 11.40
CA PRO A 297 23.56 16.03 10.43
C PRO A 297 24.80 15.12 10.39
N LEU A 298 24.95 14.24 11.39
CA LEU A 298 26.00 13.22 11.41
C LEU A 298 25.66 12.03 10.49
N ILE A 299 24.39 11.66 10.31
CA ILE A 299 24.03 10.38 9.69
C ILE A 299 24.21 10.38 8.17
N LEU A 300 23.98 11.51 7.52
CA LEU A 300 24.00 11.61 6.06
C LEU A 300 25.41 11.70 5.46
N PRO A 301 26.36 12.46 6.03
CA PRO A 301 27.77 12.43 5.63
C PRO A 301 28.48 11.11 5.97
N ILE A 302 27.97 10.32 6.91
CA ILE A 302 28.57 9.03 7.28
C ILE A 302 28.55 8.03 6.11
N LEU A 303 27.57 8.15 5.21
CA LEU A 303 27.36 7.19 4.12
C LEU A 303 28.26 7.44 2.91
N LYS A 304 28.44 8.71 2.55
CA LYS A 304 29.25 9.16 1.42
C LYS A 304 30.39 9.99 2.00
N ASN A 305 31.64 9.65 1.69
CA ASN A 305 32.80 10.45 2.07
C ASN A 305 32.74 11.82 1.36
N LEU A 306 31.90 12.72 1.87
CA LEU A 306 31.64 14.08 1.39
C LEU A 306 32.37 15.09 2.26
#